data_AF-A0AAW9IFN3-F1
#
_entry.id   AF-A0AAW9IFN3-F1
#
_cell.length_a   1.000
_cell.length_b   1.000
_cell.length_c   1.000
_cell.angle_alpha   90.00
_cell.angle_beta   90.00
_cell.angle_gamma   90.00
#
_symmetry.space_group_name_H-M   'P 1'
#
loop_
_entity.id
_entity.type
_entity.pdbx_description
1 polymer ?
#
loop_
_entity_poly.entity_id
_entity_poly.type
_entity_poly.pdbx_seq_one_letter_code
_entity_poly.pdbx_strand_id
1 'polypeptide(L)'
;VEMTIRDILNGLKFETFNQNIRMESVILFNNFSDDELNKTIKSIRQKFKGGILATVTPTSMEWKFNYLVEHLVEEREWYLKHQKGRSQNE
;
A
#
# COMPACT_ATOMS: atom_id res chain seq x y z
N VAL A 1 11.40 16.88 -6.09
CA VAL A 1 11.64 16.31 -4.74
C VAL A 1 10.69 15.14 -4.55
N GLU A 2 11.16 14.01 -4.02
CA GLU A 2 10.29 12.90 -3.63
C GLU A 2 9.73 13.12 -2.22
N MET A 3 8.43 12.92 -2.07
CA MET A 3 7.73 13.11 -0.80
C MET A 3 7.76 11.84 0.04
N THR A 4 7.90 12.01 1.36
CA THR A 4 7.62 10.94 2.32
C THR A 4 6.13 10.80 2.57
N ILE A 5 5.70 9.69 3.17
CA ILE A 5 4.32 9.54 3.65
C ILE A 5 3.99 10.60 4.69
N ARG A 6 4.94 10.93 5.59
CA ARG A 6 4.79 12.04 6.56
C ARG A 6 4.47 13.36 5.88
N ASP A 7 5.19 13.71 4.81
CA ASP A 7 4.97 14.95 4.06
C ASP A 7 3.54 15.00 3.47
N ILE A 8 3.07 13.88 2.94
CA ILE A 8 1.71 13.73 2.38
C ILE A 8 0.66 13.86 3.49
N LEU A 9 0.85 13.18 4.62
CA LEU A 9 -0.07 13.23 5.77
C LEU A 9 -0.16 14.64 6.37
N ASN A 10 0.95 15.38 6.36
CA ASN A 10 1.00 16.79 6.79
C ASN A 10 0.40 17.75 5.76
N GLY A 11 -0.07 17.26 4.61
CA GLY A 11 -0.72 18.07 3.57
C GLY A 11 0.25 18.98 2.82
N LEU A 12 1.55 18.69 2.85
CA LEU A 12 2.55 19.47 2.11
C LEU A 12 2.33 19.28 0.62
N LYS A 13 2.47 20.37 -0.15
CA LYS A 13 2.32 20.36 -1.61
C LYS A 13 3.62 20.83 -2.22
N PHE A 14 4.38 19.90 -2.78
CA PHE A 14 5.61 20.18 -3.51
C PHE A 14 5.40 19.96 -5.00
N GLU A 15 6.14 20.68 -5.82
CA GLU A 15 6.31 20.30 -7.22
C GLU A 15 7.15 19.01 -7.27
N THR A 16 6.45 17.88 -7.35
CA THR A 16 7.06 16.56 -7.38
C THR A 16 7.33 16.15 -8.84
N PHE A 17 8.58 15.84 -9.15
CA PHE A 17 8.93 15.08 -10.36
C PHE A 17 8.88 13.59 -10.00
N ASN A 18 7.73 12.97 -10.20
CA ASN A 18 7.60 11.53 -10.04
C ASN A 18 8.11 10.84 -11.31
N GLN A 19 9.39 10.50 -11.32
CA GLN A 19 9.91 9.61 -12.35
C GLN A 19 9.58 8.17 -11.93
N ASN A 20 8.83 7.47 -12.78
CA ASN A 20 8.70 6.00 -12.76
C ASN A 20 7.91 5.36 -11.60
N ILE A 21 6.82 5.99 -11.13
CA ILE A 21 5.88 5.31 -10.23
C ILE A 21 5.21 4.16 -11.00
N ARG A 22 5.30 2.92 -10.47
CA ARG A 22 4.53 1.79 -10.99
C ARG A 22 3.04 2.17 -10.98
N MET A 23 2.34 2.02 -12.10
CA MET A 23 0.89 2.27 -12.20
C MET A 23 0.11 1.22 -11.40
N GLU A 24 0.11 1.37 -10.08
CA GLU A 24 -0.59 0.52 -9.12
C GLU A 24 -1.52 1.39 -8.27
N SER A 25 -2.76 0.94 -8.09
CA SER A 25 -3.68 1.60 -7.18
C SER A 25 -3.34 1.21 -5.75
N VAL A 26 -3.01 2.19 -4.91
CA VAL A 26 -2.66 1.99 -3.50
C VAL A 26 -3.59 2.82 -2.61
N ILE A 27 -4.17 2.19 -1.60
CA ILE A 27 -4.94 2.83 -0.55
C ILE A 27 -4.18 2.64 0.76
N LEU A 28 -3.77 3.76 1.36
CA LEU A 28 -3.08 3.79 2.65
C LEU A 28 -4.05 4.15 3.77
N PHE A 29 -4.13 3.32 4.80
CA PHE A 29 -4.93 3.56 6.01
C PHE A 29 -4.03 4.11 7.10
N ASN A 30 -4.26 5.35 7.52
CA ASN A 30 -3.52 5.99 8.60
C ASN A 30 -4.37 6.08 9.86
N ASN A 31 -3.87 5.54 10.98
CA ASN A 31 -4.53 5.62 12.29
C ASN A 31 -5.96 5.05 12.33
N PHE A 32 -6.17 3.90 11.67
CA PHE A 32 -7.42 3.14 11.76
C PHE A 32 -7.30 2.09 12.86
N SER A 33 -8.37 1.89 13.64
CA SER A 33 -8.48 0.72 14.50
C SER A 33 -8.73 -0.55 13.68
N ASP A 34 -8.46 -1.73 14.26
CA ASP A 34 -8.67 -3.00 13.58
C ASP A 34 -10.13 -3.23 13.16
N ASP A 35 -11.10 -2.79 13.96
CA ASP A 35 -12.53 -2.91 13.63
C ASP A 35 -12.92 -2.02 12.44
N GLU A 36 -12.46 -0.76 12.44
CA GLU A 36 -12.67 0.16 11.32
C GLU A 36 -11.99 -0.33 10.05
N LEU A 37 -10.77 -0.83 10.17
CA LEU A 37 -9.99 -1.38 9.05
C LEU A 37 -10.72 -2.57 8.44
N ASN A 38 -11.17 -3.53 9.24
CA ASN A 38 -11.88 -4.72 8.78
C ASN A 38 -13.17 -4.37 8.04
N LYS A 39 -13.98 -3.46 8.60
CA LYS A 39 -15.22 -2.98 7.96
C LYS A 39 -14.93 -2.28 6.65
N THR A 40 -13.92 -1.42 6.63
CA THR A 40 -13.55 -0.61 5.46
C THR A 40 -12.97 -1.47 4.33
N ILE A 41 -12.04 -2.38 4.64
CA ILE A 41 -11.48 -3.33 3.66
C ILE A 41 -12.60 -4.16 3.03
N LYS A 42 -13.53 -4.68 3.84
CA LYS A 42 -14.68 -5.45 3.33
C LYS A 42 -15.52 -4.63 2.35
N SER A 43 -15.82 -3.38 2.70
CA SER A 43 -16.59 -2.49 1.82
C SER A 43 -15.86 -2.15 0.52
N ILE A 44 -14.55 -1.87 0.58
CA ILE A 44 -13.73 -1.59 -0.60
C ILE A 44 -13.68 -2.81 -1.51
N ARG A 45 -13.44 -4.00 -0.97
CA ARG A 45 -13.31 -5.25 -1.74
C ARG A 45 -14.62 -5.69 -2.41
N GLN A 46 -15.77 -5.23 -1.93
CA GLN A 46 -17.04 -5.42 -2.62
C GLN A 46 -17.16 -4.61 -3.92
N LYS A 47 -16.49 -3.45 -4.00
CA LYS A 47 -16.59 -2.50 -5.12
C LYS A 47 -15.37 -2.53 -6.04
N PHE A 48 -14.19 -2.79 -5.48
CA PHE A 48 -12.91 -2.71 -6.17
C PHE A 48 -12.16 -4.04 -6.06
N LYS A 49 -11.88 -4.64 -7.22
CA LYS A 49 -10.99 -5.81 -7.33
C LYS A 49 -9.56 -5.33 -7.62
N GLY A 50 -8.59 -5.92 -6.95
CA GLY A 50 -7.17 -5.55 -7.08
C GLY A 50 -6.79 -4.31 -6.27
N GLY A 51 -5.60 -3.76 -6.54
CA GLY A 51 -5.03 -2.67 -5.75
C GLY A 51 -4.49 -3.11 -4.39
N ILE A 52 -3.46 -2.40 -3.94
CA ILE A 52 -2.77 -2.64 -2.68
C ILE A 52 -3.48 -1.85 -1.58
N LEU A 53 -3.79 -2.55 -0.50
CA LEU A 53 -4.33 -1.99 0.74
C LEU A 53 -3.22 -2.11 1.78
N ALA A 54 -2.78 -1.01 2.39
CA ALA A 54 -1.73 -1.05 3.41
C ALA A 54 -2.02 -0.08 4.56
N THR A 55 -1.59 -0.42 5.76
CA THR A 55 -1.65 0.48 6.92
C THR A 55 -0.36 1.28 7.04
N VAL A 56 -0.46 2.57 7.36
CA VAL A 56 0.71 3.39 7.67
C VAL A 56 1.20 3.04 9.07
N THR A 57 2.47 2.67 9.18
CA THR A 57 3.18 2.42 10.44
C THR A 57 4.13 3.58 10.75
N PRO A 58 4.63 3.72 11.99
CA PRO A 58 5.66 4.70 12.31
C PRO A 58 6.89 4.59 11.40
N THR A 59 7.27 3.36 11.02
CA THR A 59 8.39 3.11 10.11
C THR A 59 8.08 3.57 8.68
N SER A 60 6.95 3.12 8.11
CA SER A 60 6.59 3.46 6.73
C SER A 60 6.26 4.94 6.55
N MET A 61 5.97 5.65 7.63
CA MET A 61 5.71 7.09 7.61
C MET A 61 6.93 7.89 7.13
N GLU A 62 8.14 7.42 7.43
CA GLU A 62 9.39 8.07 7.02
C GLU A 62 9.83 7.73 5.59
N TRP A 63 9.16 6.76 4.95
CA TRP A 63 9.54 6.30 3.62
C TRP A 63 9.04 7.23 2.54
N LYS A 64 9.81 7.32 1.45
CA LYS A 64 9.37 7.96 0.21
C LYS A 64 8.19 7.17 -0.37
N PHE A 65 7.20 7.88 -0.91
CA PHE A 65 5.99 7.26 -1.44
C PHE A 65 6.31 6.22 -2.51
N ASN A 66 7.21 6.54 -3.46
CA ASN A 66 7.60 5.62 -4.52
C ASN A 66 8.24 4.33 -3.97
N TYR A 67 9.14 4.47 -3.00
CA TYR A 67 9.78 3.33 -2.34
C TYR A 67 8.76 2.44 -1.61
N LEU A 68 7.81 3.04 -0.88
CA LEU A 68 6.75 2.27 -0.22
C LEU A 68 5.92 1.48 -1.24
N VAL A 69 5.54 2.10 -2.35
CA VAL A 69 4.75 1.42 -3.40
C VAL A 69 5.52 0.26 -4.00
N GLU A 70 6.81 0.43 -4.30
CA GLU A 70 7.67 -0.64 -4.82
C GLU A 70 7.74 -1.82 -3.85
N HIS A 71 8.03 -1.55 -2.58
CA HIS A 71 8.11 -2.58 -1.55
C HIS A 71 6.79 -3.37 -1.41
N LEU A 72 5.65 -2.68 -1.39
CA LEU A 72 4.34 -3.34 -1.29
C LEU A 72 4.01 -4.21 -2.52
N VAL A 73 4.45 -3.78 -3.71
CA VAL A 73 4.28 -4.58 -4.93
C VAL A 73 5.14 -5.85 -4.87
N GLU A 74 6.39 -5.73 -4.41
CA GLU A 74 7.29 -6.87 -4.22
C GLU A 74 6.73 -7.89 -3.22
N GLU A 75 6.23 -7.43 -2.06
CA GLU A 75 5.60 -8.29 -1.06
C GLU A 75 4.39 -9.04 -1.63
N ARG A 76 3.53 -8.34 -2.39
CA ARG A 76 2.36 -8.94 -3.05
C ARG A 76 2.78 -9.99 -4.07
N GLU A 77 3.74 -9.67 -4.94
CA GLU A 77 4.25 -10.59 -5.96
C GLU A 77 4.89 -11.83 -5.32
N TRP A 78 5.68 -11.63 -4.26
CA TRP A 78 6.28 -12.70 -3.48
C TRP A 78 5.20 -13.61 -2.89
N TYR A 79 4.18 -13.04 -2.25
CA TYR A 79 3.07 -13.81 -1.69
C TYR A 79 2.34 -14.63 -2.75
N LEU A 80 2.01 -14.04 -3.89
CA LEU A 80 1.32 -14.71 -5.00
C LEU A 80 2.15 -15.86 -5.61
N LYS A 81 3.48 -15.70 -5.70
CA LYS A 81 4.39 -16.75 -6.18
C LYS A 81 4.46 -17.92 -5.20
N HIS A 82 4.48 -17.66 -3.89
CA HIS A 82 4.66 -18.69 -2.86
C HIS A 82 3.36 -19.33 -2.40
N GLN A 83 2.19 -18.70 -2.60
CA GLN A 83 0.90 -19.34 -2.37
C GLN A 83 0.60 -20.50 -3.32
N LYS A 84 1.09 -20.43 -4.57
CA LYS A 84 0.90 -21.49 -5.58
C LYS A 84 1.57 -22.83 -5.21
N GLY A 85 2.46 -22.86 -4.22
CA GLY A 85 3.11 -24.08 -3.73
C GLY A 85 2.33 -24.87 -2.67
N ARG A 86 1.23 -24.32 -2.13
CA ARG A 86 0.45 -24.97 -1.05
C ARG A 86 -0.77 -25.78 -1.51
N SER A 87 -1.17 -25.70 -2.78
CA SER A 87 -2.39 -26.34 -3.31
C SER A 87 -2.14 -27.62 -4.14
N GLN A 88 -0.97 -28.26 -4.05
CA GLN A 88 -0.68 -29.51 -4.78
C GLN A 88 -0.44 -30.75 -3.90
N ASN A 89 -0.63 -30.65 -2.58
CA ASN A 89 -0.49 -31.78 -1.66
C ASN A 89 -1.73 -31.92 -0.76
N GLU A 90 -2.91 -32.15 -1.34
CA GLU A 90 -4.05 -32.78 -0.65
C GLU A 90 -4.82 -33.67 -1.64
#